data_AF-A0A0U3F0T6-F1
#
_entry.id   AF-A0A0U3F0T6-F1
#
_cell.length_a   1.000
_cell.length_b   1.000
_cell.length_c   1.000
_cell.angle_alpha   90.00
_cell.angle_beta   90.00
_cell.angle_gamma   90.00
#
_symmetry.space_group_name_H-M   'P 1'
#
loop_
_entity.id
_entity.type
_entity.pdbx_description
1 polymer ?
#
loop_
_entity_poly.entity_id
_entity_poly.type
_entity_poly.pdbx_seq_one_letter_code
_entity_poly.pdbx_strand_id
1 'polypeptide(L)'
;MKKMISLLTFAALAFAGSAHAVLPAASCDAQAAEKKLAGAAKTSFVKKCNADNPANAACDAKAAEKKLAGAAKTSFVKKCVADADAPAAAAAVDPQAVCDSQAAEKKLAGAAKTSFVKKCVADAK
;
A
#
# COMPACT_ATOMS: atom_id res chain seq x y z
N MET A 1 -34.23 -19.48 49.68
CA MET A 1 -34.65 -19.11 48.31
C MET A 1 -33.40 -18.90 47.48
N LYS A 2 -33.16 -19.81 46.53
CA LYS A 2 -31.99 -19.94 45.66
C LYS A 2 -32.46 -19.62 44.24
N LYS A 3 -31.53 -19.12 43.41
CA LYS A 3 -31.58 -18.88 41.94
C LYS A 3 -31.82 -17.40 41.60
N MET A 4 -31.17 -16.75 40.63
CA MET A 4 -30.02 -16.99 39.76
C MET A 4 -30.08 -15.86 38.70
N ILE A 5 -28.93 -15.46 38.15
CA ILE A 5 -28.76 -14.93 36.78
C ILE A 5 -29.28 -13.50 36.51
N SER A 6 -28.34 -12.56 36.31
CA SER A 6 -28.13 -11.85 35.03
C SER A 6 -26.94 -10.89 35.22
N LEU A 7 -25.72 -11.33 34.93
CA LEU A 7 -25.06 -11.02 33.65
C LEU A 7 -25.00 -9.51 33.36
N LEU A 8 -24.30 -8.76 34.21
CA LEU A 8 -23.79 -7.42 33.86
C LEU A 8 -22.56 -7.63 32.97
N THR A 9 -22.87 -7.82 31.69
CA THR A 9 -22.00 -7.68 30.53
C THR A 9 -21.06 -6.48 30.71
N PHE A 10 -19.79 -6.80 30.95
CA PHE A 10 -18.69 -5.89 30.65
C PHE A 10 -18.87 -5.46 29.20
N ALA A 11 -19.08 -4.15 29.01
CA ALA A 11 -19.12 -3.52 27.71
C ALA A 11 -17.78 -3.75 27.00
N ALA A 12 -17.70 -4.85 26.25
CA ALA A 12 -16.79 -5.00 25.15
C ALA A 12 -17.22 -3.97 24.12
N LEU A 13 -16.64 -2.78 24.24
CA LEU A 13 -16.75 -1.71 23.27
C LEU A 13 -16.33 -2.30 21.92
N ALA A 14 -17.33 -2.50 21.07
CA ALA A 14 -17.16 -2.98 19.73
C ALA A 14 -16.16 -2.08 19.00
N PHE A 15 -14.96 -2.60 18.74
CA PHE A 15 -14.13 -2.12 17.64
C PHE A 15 -14.73 -2.68 16.34
N ALA A 16 -15.93 -2.19 16.00
CA ALA A 16 -16.46 -2.27 14.66
C ALA A 16 -15.71 -1.23 13.82
N GLY A 17 -14.71 -1.68 13.06
CA GLY A 17 -13.88 -0.75 12.32
C GLY A 17 -12.70 -1.36 11.59
N SER A 18 -12.89 -2.49 10.91
CA SER A 18 -12.04 -2.83 9.77
C SER A 18 -12.93 -3.42 8.67
N ALA A 19 -13.86 -2.57 8.20
CA ALA A 19 -14.15 -2.58 6.78
C ALA A 19 -12.80 -2.45 6.08
N HIS A 20 -12.32 -3.55 5.50
CA HIS A 20 -11.24 -3.52 4.54
C HIS A 20 -11.82 -2.89 3.26
N ALA A 21 -12.16 -1.61 3.35
CA ALA A 21 -12.29 -0.79 2.17
C ALA A 21 -10.89 -0.79 1.57
N VAL A 22 -10.76 -1.43 0.40
CA VAL A 22 -9.61 -1.32 -0.47
C VAL A 22 -9.57 0.13 -0.96
N LEU A 23 -9.21 1.04 -0.05
CA LEU A 23 -8.67 2.33 -0.43
C LEU A 23 -7.25 2.10 -0.93
N PRO A 24 -6.77 2.92 -1.88
CA PRO A 24 -5.38 2.86 -2.34
C PRO A 24 -4.49 2.83 -1.10
N ALA A 25 -3.59 1.85 -1.02
CA ALA A 25 -2.80 1.55 0.17
C ALA A 25 -2.18 2.83 0.75
N ALA A 26 -2.87 3.43 1.71
CA ALA A 26 -2.38 4.62 2.38
C ALA A 26 -1.18 4.18 3.17
N SER A 27 -0.05 4.89 3.01
CA SER A 27 1.18 4.57 3.73
C SER A 27 0.90 4.45 5.22
N CYS A 28 1.62 3.57 5.90
CA CYS A 28 1.40 3.33 7.34
C CYS A 28 1.51 4.61 8.18
N ASP A 29 2.26 5.62 7.71
CA ASP A 29 2.31 6.95 8.32
C ASP A 29 1.01 7.75 8.14
N ALA A 30 0.36 7.67 6.96
CA ALA A 30 -0.94 8.28 6.69
C ALA A 30 -2.06 7.63 7.52
N GLN A 31 -2.03 6.30 7.67
CA GLN A 31 -2.96 5.60 8.56
C GLN A 31 -2.75 5.96 10.03
N ALA A 32 -1.49 6.11 10.47
CA ALA A 32 -1.19 6.55 11.82
C ALA A 32 -1.66 8.00 12.06
N ALA A 33 -1.54 8.87 11.05
CA ALA A 33 -2.02 10.25 11.10
C ALA A 33 -3.55 10.36 11.12
N GLU A 34 -4.27 9.53 10.36
CA GLU A 34 -5.74 9.44 10.39
C GLU A 34 -6.24 9.02 11.78
N LYS A 35 -5.56 8.04 12.39
CA LYS A 35 -5.82 7.59 13.76
C LYS A 35 -5.38 8.61 14.83
N LYS A 36 -4.81 9.76 14.44
CA LYS A 36 -4.24 10.78 15.33
C LYS A 36 -3.25 10.21 16.36
N LEU A 37 -2.52 9.16 15.98
CA LEU A 37 -1.51 8.56 16.83
C LEU A 37 -0.29 9.49 16.85
N ALA A 38 0.14 9.86 18.05
CA ALA A 38 1.32 10.71 18.27
C ALA A 38 2.34 9.98 19.16
N GLY A 39 3.60 10.41 19.09
CA GLY A 39 4.69 9.87 19.91
C GLY A 39 4.88 8.36 19.76
N ALA A 40 5.10 7.67 20.88
CA ALA A 40 5.38 6.23 20.91
C ALA A 40 4.26 5.37 20.31
N ALA A 41 3.01 5.82 20.37
CA ALA A 41 1.87 5.12 19.79
C ALA A 41 1.92 5.16 18.26
N LYS A 42 2.31 6.31 17.67
CA LYS A 42 2.57 6.43 16.22
C LYS A 42 3.69 5.47 15.81
N THR A 43 4.82 5.50 16.51
CA THR A 43 5.98 4.67 16.16
C THR A 43 5.68 3.18 16.25
N SER A 44 4.93 2.76 17.27
CA SER A 44 4.54 1.35 17.44
C SER A 44 3.55 0.91 16.37
N PHE A 45 2.58 1.76 16.04
CA PHE A 45 1.60 1.50 14.99
C PHE A 45 2.26 1.44 13.61
N VAL A 46 3.11 2.40 13.25
CA VAL A 46 3.84 2.40 11.97
C VAL A 46 4.75 1.18 11.88
N LYS A 47 5.49 0.81 12.94
CA LYS A 47 6.30 -0.41 12.96
C LYS A 47 5.45 -1.67 12.75
N LYS A 48 4.29 -1.77 13.40
CA LYS A 48 3.39 -2.91 13.27
C LYS A 48 2.77 -2.95 11.86
N CYS A 49 2.28 -1.80 11.38
CA CYS A 49 1.70 -1.66 10.05
C CYS A 49 2.72 -1.98 8.94
N ASN A 50 3.98 -1.56 9.07
CA ASN A 50 5.03 -1.90 8.11
C ASN A 50 5.35 -3.41 8.13
N ALA A 51 5.31 -4.04 9.30
CA ALA A 51 5.46 -5.49 9.41
C ALA A 51 4.27 -6.25 8.79
N ASP A 52 3.06 -5.76 8.99
CA ASP A 52 1.79 -6.29 8.45
C ASP A 52 1.44 -5.69 7.07
N ASN A 53 2.38 -4.99 6.42
CA ASN A 53 2.08 -4.19 5.24
C ASN A 53 1.54 -5.10 4.11
N PRO A 54 0.36 -4.81 3.53
CA PRO A 54 -0.20 -5.60 2.44
C PRO A 54 0.71 -5.65 1.20
N ALA A 55 1.66 -4.72 1.08
CA ALA A 55 2.73 -4.77 0.09
C ALA A 55 3.55 -6.07 0.18
N ASN A 56 3.77 -6.66 1.36
CA ASN A 56 4.47 -7.96 1.45
C ASN A 56 3.77 -9.02 0.61
N ALA A 57 2.45 -9.18 0.78
CA ALA A 57 1.66 -10.16 0.04
C ALA A 57 1.58 -9.82 -1.46
N ALA A 58 1.40 -8.54 -1.80
CA ALA A 58 1.37 -8.08 -3.19
C ALA A 58 2.73 -8.28 -3.89
N CYS A 59 3.83 -7.97 -3.22
CA CYS A 59 5.19 -8.15 -3.70
C CYS A 59 5.55 -9.64 -3.83
N ASP A 60 5.10 -10.48 -2.90
CA ASP A 60 5.30 -11.94 -2.98
C ASP A 60 4.51 -12.54 -4.14
N ALA A 61 3.26 -12.09 -4.36
CA ALA A 61 2.46 -12.45 -5.54
C ALA A 61 3.13 -12.00 -6.84
N LYS A 62 3.64 -10.76 -6.91
CA LYS A 62 4.37 -10.24 -8.07
C LYS A 62 5.68 -11.01 -8.33
N ALA A 63 6.36 -11.42 -7.27
CA ALA A 63 7.55 -12.28 -7.38
C ALA A 63 7.19 -13.67 -7.92
N ALA A 64 6.06 -14.23 -7.47
CA ALA A 64 5.54 -15.51 -7.94
C ALA A 64 5.08 -15.44 -9.41
N GLU A 65 4.41 -14.35 -9.82
CA GLU A 65 4.04 -14.09 -11.22
C GLU A 65 5.28 -14.00 -12.12
N LYS A 66 6.37 -13.41 -11.61
CA LYS A 66 7.67 -13.37 -12.29
C LYS A 66 8.48 -14.67 -12.16
N LYS A 67 7.92 -15.72 -11.54
CA LYS A 67 8.57 -17.00 -11.26
C LYS A 67 9.94 -16.86 -10.57
N LEU A 68 10.11 -15.81 -9.76
CA LEU A 68 11.33 -15.61 -8.99
C LEU A 68 11.34 -16.61 -7.83
N ALA A 69 12.40 -17.39 -7.72
CA ALA A 69 12.61 -18.37 -6.66
C ALA A 69 13.92 -18.08 -5.91
N GLY A 70 14.03 -18.59 -4.68
CA GLY A 70 15.23 -18.45 -3.85
C GLY A 70 15.63 -16.99 -3.59
N ALA A 71 16.93 -16.70 -3.68
CA ALA A 71 17.49 -15.38 -3.37
C ALA A 71 16.93 -14.24 -4.24
N ALA A 72 16.53 -14.53 -5.49
CA ALA A 72 15.95 -13.54 -6.40
C ALA A 72 14.56 -13.10 -5.92
N LYS A 73 13.75 -14.05 -5.40
CA LYS A 73 12.45 -13.75 -4.78
C LYS A 73 12.64 -12.86 -3.56
N THR A 74 13.54 -13.24 -2.66
CA THR A 74 13.79 -12.49 -1.41
C THR A 74 14.28 -11.08 -1.67
N SER A 75 15.18 -10.89 -2.64
CA SER A 75 15.69 -9.57 -3.03
C SER A 75 14.60 -8.71 -3.67
N PHE A 76 13.78 -9.30 -4.54
CA PHE A 76 12.67 -8.60 -5.19
C PHE A 76 11.60 -8.17 -4.17
N VAL A 77 11.18 -9.08 -3.28
CA VAL A 77 10.19 -8.76 -2.25
C VAL A 77 10.73 -7.68 -1.31
N LYS A 78 11.98 -7.78 -0.84
CA LYS A 78 12.61 -6.73 -0.03
C LYS A 78 12.61 -5.38 -0.74
N LYS A 79 12.99 -5.36 -2.02
CA LYS A 79 13.03 -4.13 -2.83
C LYS A 79 11.63 -3.56 -3.02
N CYS A 80 10.66 -4.40 -3.35
CA CYS A 80 9.27 -4.02 -3.61
C CYS A 80 8.57 -3.48 -2.36
N VAL A 81 8.81 -4.08 -1.18
CA VAL A 81 8.24 -3.61 0.09
C VAL A 81 8.90 -2.30 0.52
N ALA A 82 10.23 -2.20 0.40
CA ALA A 82 10.94 -0.95 0.67
C ALA A 82 10.48 0.19 -0.24
N ASP A 83 10.08 -0.13 -1.46
CA ASP A 83 9.55 0.83 -2.41
C ASP A 83 8.09 1.22 -2.12
N ALA A 84 7.26 0.25 -1.71
CA ALA A 84 5.90 0.52 -1.26
C ALA A 84 5.83 1.38 0.01
N ASP A 85 6.88 1.32 0.84
CA ASP A 85 7.06 2.18 2.02
C ASP A 85 7.72 3.53 1.68
N ALA A 86 8.38 3.64 0.52
CA ALA A 86 8.89 4.90 0.02
C ALA A 86 7.73 5.75 -0.55
N PRO A 87 7.80 7.09 -0.47
CA PRO A 87 6.80 7.95 -1.10
C PRO A 87 6.82 7.76 -2.63
N ALA A 88 5.92 6.89 -3.12
CA ALA A 88 5.35 6.78 -4.46
C ALA A 88 6.29 6.89 -5.69
N ALA A 89 7.59 6.56 -5.56
CA ALA A 89 8.54 6.85 -6.63
C ALA A 89 9.10 5.66 -7.42
N ALA A 90 9.06 4.38 -6.99
CA ALA A 90 9.89 3.40 -7.69
C ALA A 90 9.47 1.90 -7.65
N ALA A 91 8.19 1.53 -7.57
CA ALA A 91 7.81 0.11 -7.57
C ALA A 91 7.34 -0.29 -8.97
N ALA A 92 8.25 -0.88 -9.76
CA ALA A 92 8.00 -1.49 -11.08
C ALA A 92 7.06 -0.63 -11.93
N VAL A 93 7.54 0.56 -12.30
CA VAL A 93 6.68 1.53 -12.96
C VAL A 93 6.27 0.98 -14.31
N ASP A 94 4.99 0.64 -14.41
CA ASP A 94 4.30 0.48 -15.67
C ASP A 94 4.72 1.68 -16.55
N PRO A 95 5.38 1.46 -17.70
CA PRO A 95 5.90 2.55 -18.52
C PRO A 95 4.80 3.56 -18.83
N GLN A 96 3.57 3.07 -18.98
CA GLN A 96 2.38 3.87 -19.19
C GLN A 96 2.11 4.80 -18.00
N ALA A 97 2.15 4.34 -16.74
CA ALA A 97 2.04 5.20 -15.55
C ALA A 97 3.18 6.24 -15.41
N VAL A 98 4.44 5.91 -15.77
CA VAL A 98 5.54 6.91 -15.82
C VAL A 98 5.21 7.99 -16.84
N CYS A 99 4.83 7.55 -18.05
CA CYS A 99 4.62 8.42 -19.19
C CYS A 99 3.37 9.30 -19.01
N ASP A 100 2.32 8.78 -18.36
CA ASP A 100 1.13 9.55 -17.99
C ASP A 100 1.45 10.64 -16.95
N SER A 101 2.33 10.34 -15.98
CA SER A 101 2.79 11.33 -15.00
C SER A 101 3.62 12.43 -15.65
N GLN A 102 4.57 12.07 -16.51
CA GLN A 102 5.37 13.04 -17.29
C GLN A 102 4.50 13.90 -18.23
N ALA A 103 3.46 13.32 -18.82
CA ALA A 103 2.52 14.06 -19.66
C ALA A 103 1.69 15.06 -18.83
N ALA A 104 1.31 14.70 -17.61
CA ALA A 104 0.60 15.57 -16.69
C ALA A 104 1.48 16.75 -16.22
N GLU A 105 2.76 16.52 -15.96
CA GLU A 105 3.73 17.60 -15.63
C GLU A 105 3.92 18.58 -16.79
N LYS A 106 3.95 18.06 -18.02
CA LYS A 106 3.96 18.88 -19.25
C LYS A 106 2.60 19.51 -19.59
N LYS A 107 1.59 19.32 -18.73
CA LYS A 107 0.19 19.79 -18.91
C LYS A 107 -0.39 19.39 -20.27
N LEU A 108 0.01 18.24 -20.80
CA LEU A 108 -0.50 17.74 -22.06
C LEU A 108 -1.92 17.21 -21.85
N ALA A 109 -2.85 17.65 -22.70
CA ALA A 109 -4.23 17.20 -22.70
C ALA A 109 -4.67 16.76 -24.09
N GLY A 110 -5.75 15.98 -24.15
CA GLY A 110 -6.32 15.51 -25.42
C GLY A 110 -5.32 14.72 -26.27
N ALA A 111 -5.35 14.94 -27.59
CA ALA A 111 -4.53 14.20 -28.56
C ALA A 111 -3.00 14.32 -28.34
N ALA A 112 -2.55 15.43 -27.75
CA ALA A 112 -1.13 15.66 -27.46
C ALA A 112 -0.64 14.74 -26.34
N LYS A 113 -1.48 14.53 -25.31
CA LYS A 113 -1.19 13.59 -24.23
C LYS A 113 -1.05 12.17 -24.78
N THR A 114 -1.99 11.73 -25.60
CA THR A 114 -2.00 10.36 -26.15
C THR A 114 -0.80 10.08 -27.07
N SER A 115 -0.36 11.07 -27.85
CA SER A 115 0.83 10.94 -28.71
C SER A 115 2.12 10.87 -27.90
N PHE A 116 2.26 11.71 -26.87
CA PHE A 116 3.41 11.70 -25.98
C PHE A 116 3.51 10.40 -25.20
N VAL A 117 2.40 9.93 -24.62
CA VAL A 117 2.39 8.70 -23.83
C VAL A 117 2.69 7.48 -24.72
N LYS A 118 2.11 7.39 -25.93
CA LYS A 118 2.47 6.31 -26.88
C LYS A 118 3.94 6.29 -27.24
N LYS A 119 4.54 7.47 -27.51
CA LYS A 119 5.95 7.58 -27.86
C LYS A 119 6.83 7.20 -26.67
N CYS A 120 6.53 7.72 -25.49
CA CYS A 120 7.25 7.45 -24.25
C CYS A 120 7.19 5.97 -23.84
N VAL A 121 6.03 5.31 -23.97
CA VAL A 121 5.90 3.86 -23.68
C VAL A 121 6.65 3.00 -24.70
N ALA A 122 6.70 3.43 -25.97
CA ALA A 122 7.46 2.73 -27.00
C ALA A 122 8.98 2.87 -26.82
N ASP A 123 9.46 4.00 -26.29
CA ASP A 123 10.88 4.25 -25.99
C ASP A 123 11.36 3.48 -24.74
N ALA A 124 10.44 3.15 -23.84
CA ALA A 124 10.70 2.43 -22.60
C ALA A 124 10.67 0.90 -22.73
N LYS A 125 10.45 0.37 -23.94
CA LYS A 125 10.42 -1.07 -24.27
C LYS A 125 11.73 -1.51 -24.91
#